data_AF-A0A3A0F9C7-F1
#
_entry.id   AF-A0A3A0F9C7-F1
#
_cell.length_a   1.000
_cell.length_b   1.000
_cell.length_c   1.000
_cell.angle_alpha   90.00
_cell.angle_beta   90.00
_cell.angle_gamma   90.00
#
_symmetry.space_group_name_H-M   'P 1'
#
loop_
_entity.id
_entity.type
_entity.pdbx_description
1 polymer ?
#
loop_
_entity_poly.entity_id
_entity_poly.type
_entity_poly.pdbx_seq_one_letter_code
_entity_poly.pdbx_strand_id
1 'polypeptide(L)'
;MQGHETKATQIEVPLIDAAGRVAGSVTGTHVEVEGRVAGEPSHMSATFVARGDRAWQAVMIAPASDPQAARLFHESFRIAQ
;
A
#
# COMPACT_ATOMS: atom_id res chain seq x y z
N MET A 1 18.50 -8.76 2.07
CA MET A 1 17.12 -8.84 1.57
C MET A 1 17.21 -8.96 0.06
N GLN A 2 16.76 -10.06 -0.53
CA GLN A 2 16.66 -10.20 -1.98
C GLN A 2 15.16 -10.17 -2.29
N GLY A 3 14.75 -9.31 -3.22
CA GLY A 3 13.37 -9.20 -3.66
C GLY A 3 13.33 -8.67 -5.09
N HIS A 4 12.29 -9.07 -5.82
CA HIS A 4 12.01 -8.58 -7.16
C HIS A 4 10.61 -8.00 -7.17
N GLU A 5 10.48 -6.77 -7.67
CA GLU A 5 9.19 -6.17 -7.97
C GLU A 5 8.41 -7.04 -8.95
N THR A 6 7.28 -7.59 -8.51
CA THR A 6 6.42 -8.43 -9.36
C THR A 6 5.37 -7.59 -10.08
N LYS A 7 4.96 -6.46 -9.49
CA LYS A 7 3.94 -5.58 -10.08
C LYS A 7 4.02 -4.17 -9.52
N ALA A 8 3.81 -3.18 -10.39
CA ALA A 8 3.47 -1.81 -10.02
C ALA A 8 2.18 -1.38 -10.72
N THR A 9 1.28 -0.70 -10.01
CA THR A 9 -0.02 -0.27 -10.55
C THR A 9 -0.44 1.07 -9.95
N GLN A 10 -1.01 1.95 -10.77
CA GLN A 10 -1.63 3.17 -10.28
C GLN A 10 -2.98 2.86 -9.62
N ILE A 11 -3.22 3.44 -8.46
CA ILE A 11 -4.46 3.27 -7.69
C ILE A 11 -4.99 4.62 -7.23
N GLU A 12 -6.29 4.68 -6.94
CA GLU A 12 -6.91 5.85 -6.35
C GLU A 12 -7.07 5.64 -4.84
N VAL A 13 -6.45 6.52 -4.04
CA VAL A 13 -6.54 6.49 -2.58
C VAL A 13 -7.54 7.54 -2.12
N PRO A 14 -8.57 7.20 -1.32
CA PRO A 14 -9.59 8.17 -0.95
C PRO A 14 -9.05 9.25 0.00
N LEU A 15 -9.43 10.49 -0.28
CA LEU A 15 -9.26 11.64 0.60
C LEU A 15 -10.49 11.75 1.51
N ILE A 16 -10.28 11.90 2.81
CA ILE A 16 -11.36 12.08 3.79
C ILE A 16 -11.34 13.49 4.38
N ASP A 17 -12.53 14.05 4.59
CA ASP A 17 -12.71 15.31 5.32
C ASP A 17 -12.53 15.12 6.84
N ALA A 18 -12.63 16.21 7.59
CA ALA A 18 -12.52 16.20 9.05
C ALA A 18 -13.63 15.38 9.76
N ALA A 19 -14.73 15.08 9.08
CA ALA A 19 -15.80 14.21 9.58
C ALA A 19 -15.61 12.74 9.18
N GLY A 20 -14.51 12.41 8.49
CA GLY A 20 -14.19 11.07 8.00
C GLY A 20 -14.94 10.66 6.74
N ARG A 21 -15.63 11.59 6.05
CA ARG A 21 -16.34 11.30 4.80
C ARG A 21 -15.38 11.40 3.62
N VAL A 22 -15.57 10.53 2.62
CA VAL A 22 -14.81 10.62 1.37
C VAL A 22 -15.17 11.91 0.64
N ALA A 23 -14.18 12.76 0.43
CA ALA A 23 -14.28 14.08 -0.21
C ALA A 23 -13.51 14.16 -1.54
N GLY A 24 -12.84 13.08 -1.94
CA GLY A 24 -12.11 12.98 -3.21
C GLY A 24 -11.19 11.77 -3.24
N SER A 25 -10.27 11.76 -4.20
CA SER A 25 -9.19 10.78 -4.29
C SER A 25 -7.88 11.43 -4.70
N VAL A 26 -6.78 10.71 -4.48
CA VAL A 26 -5.46 11.06 -4.95
C VAL A 26 -4.82 9.82 -5.57
N THR A 27 -4.16 10.00 -6.71
CA THR A 27 -3.44 8.93 -7.38
C THR A 27 -2.23 8.51 -6.54
N GLY A 28 -2.12 7.21 -6.31
CA GLY A 28 -1.00 6.55 -5.67
C GLY A 28 -0.40 5.46 -6.55
N THR A 29 0.69 4.89 -6.07
CA THR A 29 1.33 3.72 -6.66
C THR A 29 1.25 2.57 -5.68
N HIS A 30 0.74 1.44 -6.15
CA HIS A 30 0.76 0.18 -5.43
C HIS A 30 1.82 -0.74 -6.04
N VAL A 31 2.62 -1.36 -5.17
CA VAL A 31 3.74 -2.22 -5.56
C VAL A 31 3.63 -3.54 -4.81
N GLU A 32 3.79 -4.64 -5.54
CA GLU A 32 3.94 -5.99 -5.00
C GLU A 32 5.37 -6.47 -5.24
N VAL A 33 5.94 -7.10 -4.22
CA VAL A 33 7.32 -7.60 -4.23
C VAL A 33 7.35 -8.97 -3.58
N GLU A 34 7.94 -9.93 -4.28
CA GLU A 34 8.27 -11.23 -3.72
C GLU A 34 9.74 -11.28 -3.35
N GLY A 35 10.07 -11.91 -2.23
CA GLY A 35 11.45 -11.98 -1.78
C GLY A 35 11.66 -12.93 -0.61
N ARG A 36 12.79 -12.73 0.08
CA ARG A 36 13.14 -13.48 1.29
C ARG A 36 13.53 -12.57 2.45
N VAL A 37 13.02 -12.88 3.63
CA VAL A 37 13.35 -12.24 4.92
C VAL A 37 13.90 -13.30 5.86
N ALA A 38 15.12 -13.09 6.37
CA ALA A 38 15.83 -14.07 7.22
C ALA A 38 15.95 -15.49 6.62
N GLY A 39 15.95 -15.61 5.28
CA GLY A 39 16.03 -16.89 4.56
C GLY A 39 14.68 -17.45 4.12
N GLU A 40 13.58 -17.00 4.73
CA GLU A 40 12.22 -17.47 4.49
C GLU A 40 11.51 -16.68 3.38
N PRO A 41 10.66 -17.33 2.55
CA PRO A 41 9.83 -16.64 1.57
C PRO A 41 8.92 -15.60 2.22
N SER A 42 8.86 -14.42 1.61
CA SER A 42 8.02 -13.32 2.07
C SER A 42 7.44 -12.56 0.89
N HIS A 43 6.27 -11.97 1.12
CA HIS A 43 5.61 -11.07 0.20
C HIS A 43 5.51 -9.69 0.86
N MET A 44 5.83 -8.65 0.09
CA MET A 44 5.63 -7.26 0.49
C MET A 44 4.62 -6.61 -0.45
N SER A 45 3.66 -5.92 0.14
CA SER A 45 2.66 -5.11 -0.54
C SER A 45 2.75 -3.68 -0.01
N ALA A 46 2.84 -2.70 -0.90
CA ALA A 46 3.11 -1.32 -0.54
C ALA A 46 2.28 -0.34 -1.37
N THR A 47 1.63 0.61 -0.70
CA THR A 47 0.97 1.76 -1.33
C THR A 47 1.71 3.03 -0.98
N PHE A 48 2.07 3.81 -1.99
CA PHE A 48 2.74 5.11 -1.87
C PHE A 48 1.85 6.20 -2.45
N VAL A 49 1.73 7.32 -1.75
CA VAL A 49 0.97 8.48 -2.20
C VAL A 49 1.69 9.76 -1.80
N ALA A 50 1.72 10.75 -2.69
CA ALA A 50 2.19 12.10 -2.38
C ALA A 50 1.12 13.13 -2.70
N ARG A 51 0.92 14.11 -1.81
CA ARG A 51 0.00 15.24 -1.98
C ARG A 51 0.54 16.45 -1.24
N GLY A 52 0.69 17.57 -1.95
CA GLY A 52 1.24 18.80 -1.37
C GLY A 52 2.69 18.59 -0.90
N ASP A 53 2.96 18.91 0.35
CA ASP A 53 4.26 18.79 1.02
C ASP A 53 4.44 17.47 1.79
N ARG A 54 3.51 16.53 1.63
CA ARG A 54 3.48 15.27 2.40
C ARG A 54 3.44 14.05 1.49
N ALA A 55 4.06 12.98 1.99
CA ALA A 55 3.99 11.65 1.42
C ALA A 55 3.56 10.66 2.50
N TRP A 56 2.82 9.63 2.08
CA TRP A 56 2.38 8.55 2.92
C TRP A 56 2.74 7.22 2.28
N GLN A 57 3.03 6.25 3.14
CA GLN A 57 3.23 4.87 2.74
C GLN A 57 2.44 3.96 3.67
N ALA A 58 1.74 3.00 3.09
CA ALA A 58 1.14 1.88 3.80
C ALA A 58 1.85 0.62 3.30
N VAL A 59 2.61 -0.03 4.19
CA VAL A 59 3.49 -1.15 3.83
C VAL A 59 3.18 -2.33 4.73
N MET A 60 3.13 -3.49 4.12
CA MET A 60 2.93 -4.75 4.80
C MET A 60 3.88 -5.79 4.25
N ILE A 61 4.47 -6.53 5.17
CA ILE A 61 5.40 -7.60 4.89
C ILE A 61 4.88 -8.80 5.66
N ALA A 62 4.59 -9.89 4.95
CA ALA A 62 4.05 -11.10 5.54
C ALA A 62 4.72 -12.34 4.93
N PRO A 63 4.62 -13.50 5.59
CA PRO A 63 4.78 -14.78 4.92
C PRO A 63 3.82 -14.85 3.72
N ALA A 64 4.21 -15.54 2.65
CA ALA A 64 3.54 -15.47 1.34
C ALA A 64 2.06 -15.94 1.29
N SER A 65 1.43 -16.32 2.41
CA SER A 65 0.17 -17.06 2.44
C SER A 65 -1.10 -16.24 2.73
N ASP A 66 -1.08 -14.90 2.73
CA ASP A 66 -2.30 -14.12 2.99
C ASP A 66 -2.50 -12.87 2.09
N PRO A 67 -2.88 -13.07 0.82
CA PRO A 67 -3.19 -11.97 -0.09
C PRO A 67 -4.48 -11.22 0.27
N GLN A 68 -5.39 -11.83 1.05
CA GLN A 68 -6.67 -11.20 1.41
C GLN A 68 -6.48 -10.18 2.53
N ALA A 69 -5.74 -10.53 3.59
CA ALA A 69 -5.33 -9.56 4.59
C ALA A 69 -4.56 -8.42 3.93
N ALA A 70 -3.75 -8.73 2.91
CA ALA A 70 -3.00 -7.72 2.22
C ALA A 70 -3.90 -6.70 1.53
N ARG A 71 -4.81 -7.20 0.72
CA ARG A 71 -5.80 -6.39 0.04
C ARG A 71 -6.63 -5.53 1.01
N LEU A 72 -7.16 -6.11 2.09
CA LEU A 72 -7.99 -5.39 3.06
C LEU A 72 -7.25 -4.24 3.75
N PHE A 73 -5.98 -4.46 4.11
CA PHE A 73 -5.15 -3.41 4.70
C PHE A 73 -4.98 -2.23 3.74
N HIS A 74 -4.64 -2.47 2.47
CA HIS A 74 -4.49 -1.39 1.48
C HIS A 74 -5.82 -0.73 1.11
N GLU A 75 -6.92 -1.49 1.05
CA GLU A 75 -8.27 -0.94 0.84
C GLU A 75 -8.76 -0.09 2.02
N SER A 76 -8.16 -0.23 3.20
CA SER A 76 -8.46 0.61 4.37
C SER A 76 -7.71 1.94 4.39
N PHE A 77 -6.68 2.10 3.54
CA PHE A 77 -5.80 3.26 3.56
C PHE A 77 -6.52 4.52 3.06
N ARG A 78 -6.52 5.58 3.87
CA ARG A 78 -7.18 6.87 3.60
C ARG A 78 -6.24 8.01 3.97
N ILE A 79 -6.34 9.12 3.26
CA ILE A 79 -5.57 10.34 3.55
C ILE A 79 -6.54 11.43 4.02
N ALA A 80 -6.27 12.02 5.19
CA ALA A 80 -7.04 13.15 5.68
C ALA A 80 -6.65 14.45 4.95
N GLN A 81 -7.63 15.30 4.67
CA GLN A 81 -7.45 16.58 3.98
C GLN A 81 -6.61 17.59 4.76
#